data_AF-A0A7S3EVF1-F1
#
_entry.id   AF-A0A7S3EVF1-F1
#
_cell.length_a   1.000
_cell.length_b   1.000
_cell.length_c   1.000
_cell.angle_alpha   90.00
_cell.angle_beta   90.00
_cell.angle_gamma   90.00
#
_symmetry.space_group_name_H-M   'P 1'
#
loop_
_entity.id
_entity.type
_entity.pdbx_description
1 polymer ?
#
loop_
_entity_poly.entity_id
_entity_poly.type
_entity_poly.pdbx_seq_one_letter_code
_entity_poly.pdbx_strand_id
1 'polypeptide(L)'
;RRIGLRDIGSRRLRVVVCAGSPPREIRELETMEESSALLRVYDGAVLLHAGASYVVEELDLDERVARVRREDPGYYTEPRDHTRVHILGRGEGIPVGGGRGEAGSGEANRGIAYCGPMRVTKTVYGYRTCNRLSGALMELCDAHRPLPPLVLETRGIWVDLPCCLRDEVASQSGSPPPGALHALE
;
A
#
# COMPACT_ATOMS: atom_id res chain seq x y z
N ARG A 1 29.97 -10.48 7.23
CA ARG A 1 28.67 -9.79 7.39
C ARG A 1 28.11 -9.57 5.99
N ARG A 2 27.09 -10.33 5.55
CA ARG A 2 26.42 -10.09 4.27
C ARG A 2 25.44 -8.94 4.50
N ILE A 3 25.69 -7.79 3.88
CA ILE A 3 24.73 -6.69 3.83
C ILE A 3 24.03 -6.84 2.49
N GLY A 4 22.75 -7.26 2.52
CA GLY A 4 21.91 -7.15 1.33
C GLY A 4 21.58 -5.68 1.13
N LEU A 5 21.88 -5.13 -0.05
CA LEU A 5 21.47 -3.76 -0.41
C LEU A 5 19.93 -3.59 -0.52
N ARG A 6 19.17 -4.66 -0.29
CA ARG A 6 17.70 -4.74 -0.26
C ARG A 6 17.20 -5.51 0.97
N ASP A 7 17.97 -5.54 2.07
CA ASP A 7 17.71 -6.40 3.22
C ASP A 7 16.55 -5.89 4.09
N ILE A 8 15.34 -6.03 3.57
CA ILE A 8 14.18 -6.48 4.34
C ILE A 8 14.08 -7.96 3.98
N GLY A 9 14.22 -8.86 4.96
CA GLY A 9 14.30 -10.30 4.74
C GLY A 9 13.13 -10.82 3.90
N SER A 10 13.35 -10.94 2.60
CA SER A 10 12.25 -11.03 1.64
C SER A 10 12.06 -12.48 1.25
N ARG A 11 11.06 -13.12 1.86
CA ARG A 11 10.48 -14.35 1.33
C ARG A 11 10.09 -14.07 -0.12
N ARG A 12 10.46 -14.99 -1.01
CA ARG A 12 10.19 -14.87 -2.43
C ARG A 12 9.02 -15.77 -2.81
N LEU A 13 8.21 -15.27 -3.71
CA LEU A 13 7.06 -15.97 -4.27
C LEU A 13 7.26 -16.12 -5.78
N ARG A 14 6.99 -17.33 -6.28
CA ARG A 14 7.17 -17.69 -7.69
C ARG A 14 5.83 -17.59 -8.40
N VAL A 15 5.81 -16.93 -9.55
CA VAL A 15 4.64 -16.88 -10.43
C VAL A 15 4.84 -17.91 -11.52
N VAL A 16 3.92 -18.87 -11.63
CA VAL A 16 4.04 -20.00 -12.56
C VAL A 16 2.80 -20.15 -13.43
N VAL A 17 3.03 -20.49 -14.69
CA VAL A 17 1.98 -20.94 -15.60
C VAL A 17 1.91 -22.46 -15.51
N CYS A 18 0.71 -22.98 -15.25
CA CYS A 18 0.41 -24.40 -15.34
C CYS A 18 -0.20 -24.69 -16.71
N ALA A 19 0.46 -25.51 -17.54
CA ALA A 19 -0.06 -25.91 -18.85
C ALA A 19 -0.56 -27.37 -18.83
N GLY A 20 -1.74 -27.59 -19.42
CA GLY A 20 -2.42 -28.90 -19.49
C GLY A 20 -3.33 -29.19 -18.29
N SER A 21 -4.29 -30.09 -18.48
CA SER A 21 -5.12 -30.64 -17.41
C SER A 21 -5.07 -32.18 -17.45
N PRO A 22 -4.47 -32.86 -16.44
CA PRO A 22 -3.74 -32.29 -15.31
C PRO A 22 -2.46 -31.53 -15.76
N PRO A 23 -1.91 -30.63 -14.93
CA PRO A 23 -0.75 -29.82 -15.28
C PRO A 23 0.47 -30.71 -15.55
N ARG A 24 0.92 -30.74 -16.81
CA ARG A 24 2.08 -31.56 -17.24
C ARG A 24 3.38 -30.75 -17.27
N GLU A 25 3.26 -29.43 -17.31
CA GLU A 25 4.40 -28.52 -17.39
C GLU A 25 4.12 -27.29 -16.51
N ILE A 26 5.06 -26.99 -15.61
CA ILE A 26 5.06 -25.78 -14.78
C ILE A 26 6.20 -24.90 -15.29
N ARG A 27 5.84 -23.73 -15.84
CA ARG A 27 6.81 -22.74 -16.32
C ARG A 27 6.79 -21.53 -15.42
N GLU A 28 7.92 -21.19 -14.83
CA GLU A 28 8.07 -19.95 -14.06
C GLU A 28 8.09 -18.73 -15.00
N LEU A 29 7.31 -17.70 -14.68
CA LEU A 29 7.31 -16.41 -15.37
C LEU A 29 8.24 -15.43 -14.69
N GLU A 30 8.07 -15.28 -13.38
CA GLU A 30 8.85 -14.36 -12.56
C GLU A 30 8.88 -14.80 -11.11
N THR A 31 9.84 -14.24 -10.37
CA THR A 31 9.91 -14.34 -8.92
C THR A 31 9.87 -12.93 -8.35
N MET A 32 9.00 -12.70 -7.37
CA MET A 32 8.85 -11.41 -6.69
C MET A 32 8.92 -11.57 -5.17
N GLU A 33 9.02 -10.44 -4.47
CA GLU A 33 8.94 -10.44 -3.02
C GLU A 33 7.50 -10.76 -2.56
N GLU A 34 7.35 -11.55 -1.49
CA GLU A 34 6.06 -11.90 -0.91
C GLU A 34 5.22 -10.66 -0.54
N SER A 35 5.84 -9.61 0.01
CA SER A 35 5.16 -8.35 0.32
C SER A 35 4.56 -7.67 -0.93
N SER A 36 5.27 -7.75 -2.06
CA SER A 36 4.79 -7.27 -3.36
C SER A 36 3.74 -8.21 -3.95
N ALA A 37 3.88 -9.52 -3.72
CA ALA A 37 2.96 -10.53 -4.22
C ALA A 37 1.55 -10.35 -3.66
N LEU A 38 1.44 -10.07 -2.35
CA LEU A 38 0.16 -9.79 -1.68
C LEU A 38 -0.61 -8.61 -2.28
N LEU A 39 0.07 -7.71 -3.00
CA LEU A 39 -0.53 -6.52 -3.63
C LEU A 39 -0.77 -6.69 -5.14
N ARG A 40 -0.20 -7.73 -5.77
CA ARG A 40 -0.15 -7.86 -7.24
C ARG A 40 -0.65 -9.19 -7.78
N VAL A 41 -0.53 -10.27 -7.01
CA VAL A 41 -0.86 -11.64 -7.46
C VAL A 41 -1.78 -12.35 -6.47
N TYR A 42 -2.78 -11.65 -5.96
CA TYR A 42 -3.89 -12.23 -5.22
C TYR A 42 -4.86 -12.98 -6.15
N ASP A 43 -5.68 -13.87 -5.59
CA ASP A 43 -6.69 -14.62 -6.36
C ASP A 43 -7.57 -13.67 -7.18
N GLY A 44 -7.67 -13.90 -8.49
CA GLY A 44 -8.42 -13.06 -9.43
C GLY A 44 -7.66 -11.84 -9.97
N ALA A 45 -6.42 -11.58 -9.52
CA ALA A 45 -5.61 -10.48 -10.04
C ALA A 45 -5.25 -10.70 -11.52
N VAL A 46 -5.16 -9.60 -12.28
CA VAL A 46 -4.59 -9.58 -13.63
C VAL A 46 -3.15 -9.09 -13.56
N LEU A 47 -2.21 -10.01 -13.78
CA LEU A 47 -0.80 -9.74 -13.87
C LEU A 47 -0.38 -9.47 -15.32
N LEU A 48 0.27 -8.34 -15.57
CA LEU A 48 0.92 -8.05 -16.84
C LEU A 48 2.41 -8.45 -16.74
N HIS A 49 2.83 -9.39 -17.57
CA HIS A 49 4.21 -9.86 -17.65
C HIS A 49 4.69 -9.86 -19.10
N ALA A 50 5.74 -9.08 -19.38
CA ALA A 50 6.33 -8.94 -20.73
C ALA A 50 5.31 -8.64 -21.85
N GLY A 51 4.30 -7.80 -21.55
CA GLY A 51 3.25 -7.42 -22.50
C GLY A 51 2.12 -8.44 -22.66
N ALA A 52 2.14 -9.57 -21.94
CA ALA A 52 1.06 -10.53 -21.91
C ALA A 52 0.30 -10.48 -20.57
N SER A 53 -1.03 -10.58 -20.64
CA SER A 53 -1.90 -10.66 -19.48
C SER A 53 -2.04 -12.09 -18.97
N TYR A 54 -2.06 -12.24 -17.65
CA TYR A 54 -2.26 -13.49 -16.95
C TYR A 54 -3.25 -13.26 -15.81
N VAL A 55 -4.25 -14.11 -15.69
CA VAL A 55 -5.18 -14.11 -14.55
C VAL A 55 -4.62 -15.05 -13.48
N VAL A 56 -4.54 -14.56 -12.25
CA VAL A 56 -4.15 -15.37 -11.09
C VAL A 56 -5.32 -16.25 -10.70
N GLU A 57 -5.11 -17.56 -10.81
CA GLU A 57 -6.11 -18.56 -10.42
C GLU A 57 -6.04 -18.85 -8.93
N GLU A 58 -4.83 -18.89 -8.37
CA GLU A 58 -4.61 -19.21 -6.96
C GLU A 58 -3.26 -18.67 -6.47
N LEU A 59 -3.27 -18.06 -5.28
CA LEU A 59 -2.10 -17.67 -4.51
C LEU A 59 -1.92 -18.64 -3.32
N ASP A 60 -0.98 -19.55 -3.46
CA ASP A 60 -0.58 -20.47 -2.39
C ASP A 60 0.59 -19.87 -1.61
N LEU A 61 0.31 -19.36 -0.41
CA LEU A 61 1.31 -18.75 0.47
C LEU A 61 2.19 -19.78 1.20
N ASP A 62 1.70 -21.01 1.36
CA ASP A 62 2.44 -22.07 2.03
C ASP A 62 3.53 -22.61 1.08
N GLU A 63 3.14 -22.89 -0.18
CA GLU A 63 4.07 -23.28 -1.25
C GLU A 63 4.83 -22.08 -1.86
N ARG A 64 4.36 -20.86 -1.60
CA ARG A 64 4.89 -19.60 -2.17
C ARG A 64 4.87 -19.60 -3.69
N VAL A 65 3.72 -19.99 -4.22
CA VAL A 65 3.47 -20.06 -5.66
C VAL A 65 2.15 -19.38 -5.99
N ALA A 66 2.19 -18.44 -6.94
CA ALA A 66 0.99 -17.95 -7.62
C ALA A 66 0.82 -18.72 -8.93
N ARG A 67 -0.28 -19.43 -9.07
CA ARG A 67 -0.66 -20.13 -10.31
C ARG A 67 -1.44 -19.17 -11.18
N VAL A 68 -0.97 -18.99 -12.41
CA VAL A 68 -1.57 -18.06 -13.35
C VAL A 68 -1.87 -18.71 -14.69
N ARG A 69 -2.93 -18.22 -15.33
CA ARG A 69 -3.33 -18.64 -16.66
C ARG A 69 -3.25 -17.47 -17.63
N ARG A 70 -2.65 -17.70 -18.80
CA ARG A 70 -2.58 -16.68 -19.85
C ARG A 70 -3.98 -16.42 -20.38
N GLU A 71 -4.45 -15.19 -20.24
CA GLU A 71 -5.76 -14.75 -20.68
C GLU A 71 -5.72 -13.23 -20.87
N ASP A 72 -6.38 -12.72 -21.91
CA ASP A 72 -6.63 -11.28 -22.07
C ASP A 72 -8.10 -10.96 -21.76
N PRO A 73 -8.43 -10.61 -20.52
CA PRO A 73 -9.81 -10.39 -20.12
C PRO A 73 -10.34 -8.99 -20.51
N GLY A 74 -9.51 -8.12 -21.10
CA GLY A 74 -9.91 -6.76 -21.49
C GLY A 74 -10.03 -5.76 -20.32
N TYR A 75 -9.70 -6.17 -19.10
CA TYR A 75 -9.64 -5.32 -17.90
C TYR A 75 -8.30 -5.50 -17.16
N TYR A 76 -8.02 -4.59 -16.24
CA TYR A 76 -6.95 -4.72 -15.24
C TYR A 76 -7.54 -4.71 -13.84
N THR A 77 -6.76 -5.14 -12.86
CA THR A 77 -7.18 -5.19 -11.45
C THR A 77 -6.35 -4.23 -10.61
N GLU A 78 -6.99 -3.61 -9.62
CA GLU A 78 -6.30 -2.83 -8.59
C GLU A 78 -6.71 -3.32 -7.21
N PRO A 79 -5.76 -3.57 -6.29
CA PRO A 79 -6.07 -4.00 -4.94
C PRO A 79 -6.87 -2.92 -4.20
N ARG A 80 -7.83 -3.36 -3.41
CA ARG A 80 -8.52 -2.56 -2.40
C ARG A 80 -7.87 -2.87 -1.06
N ASP A 81 -7.15 -1.90 -0.53
CA ASP A 81 -6.41 -2.03 0.73
C ASP A 81 -6.67 -0.87 1.69
N HIS A 82 -6.34 -1.08 2.96
CA HIS A 82 -6.23 0.00 3.93
C HIS A 82 -4.90 -0.11 4.66
N THR A 83 -4.32 1.05 4.98
CA THR A 83 -3.08 1.16 5.72
C THR A 83 -3.35 1.76 7.09
N ARG A 84 -2.87 1.11 8.15
CA ARG A 84 -2.88 1.60 9.53
C ARG A 84 -1.47 1.91 9.96
N VAL A 85 -1.27 3.05 10.60
CA VAL A 85 -0.01 3.44 11.20
C VAL A 85 -0.19 3.49 12.71
N HIS A 86 0.66 2.78 13.44
CA HIS A 86 0.65 2.76 14.89
C HIS A 86 2.00 3.26 15.42
N ILE A 87 2.00 4.37 16.15
CA ILE A 87 3.21 4.92 16.79
C ILE A 87 3.54 4.05 18.00
N LEU A 88 4.72 3.42 17.99
CA LEU A 88 5.18 2.51 19.05
C LEU A 88 5.91 3.24 20.17
N GLY A 89 6.44 4.43 19.89
CA GLY A 89 7.13 5.26 20.86
C GLY A 89 7.32 6.67 20.33
N ARG A 90 7.29 7.66 21.23
CA ARG A 90 7.53 9.06 20.91
C ARG A 90 8.90 9.46 21.44
N GLY A 91 9.75 10.02 20.56
CA GLY A 91 10.97 10.71 20.98
C GLY A 91 10.66 12.11 21.53
N GLU A 92 11.69 12.92 21.71
CA GLU A 92 11.53 14.33 22.04
C GLU A 92 10.81 15.08 20.91
N GLY A 93 9.84 15.91 21.27
CA GLY A 93 9.09 16.74 20.33
C GLY A 93 9.86 18.01 20.00
N ILE A 94 9.89 18.38 18.72
CA ILE A 94 10.55 19.59 18.22
C ILE A 94 9.46 20.54 17.71
N PRO A 95 9.36 21.78 18.23
CA PRO A 95 8.45 22.78 17.69
C PRO A 95 8.76 23.06 16.22
N VAL A 96 7.75 22.96 15.36
CA VAL A 96 7.83 23.21 13.91
C VAL A 96 6.72 24.17 13.46
N GLY A 97 7.01 24.95 12.43
CA GLY A 97 6.12 26.04 11.99
C GLY A 97 6.32 27.35 12.77
N GLY A 98 5.65 28.39 12.30
CA GLY A 98 5.86 29.79 12.71
C GLY A 98 6.76 30.51 11.71
N GLY A 99 6.14 31.13 10.70
CA GLY A 99 6.84 32.05 9.81
C GLY A 99 7.27 33.30 10.57
N ARG A 100 8.42 33.88 10.21
CA ARG A 100 8.92 35.17 10.71
C ARG A 100 8.08 36.38 10.25
N GLY A 101 6.94 36.13 9.60
CA GLY A 101 6.05 37.15 9.05
C GLY A 101 4.87 37.35 9.97
N GLU A 102 4.74 38.59 10.43
CA GLU A 102 3.64 39.13 11.25
C GLU A 102 3.73 38.78 12.74
N ALA A 103 4.27 39.75 13.48
CA ALA A 103 4.20 39.87 14.92
C ALA A 103 2.74 39.71 15.38
N GLY A 104 2.37 38.50 15.81
CA GLY A 104 1.00 38.21 16.25
C GLY A 104 0.69 36.73 16.49
N SER A 105 1.38 35.80 15.83
CA SER A 105 1.20 34.37 16.13
C SER A 105 2.08 33.94 17.31
N GLY A 106 1.48 33.90 18.51
CA GLY A 106 2.14 33.39 19.71
C GLY A 106 2.59 31.93 19.60
N GLU A 107 3.38 31.47 20.56
CA GLU A 107 3.87 30.08 20.67
C GLU A 107 2.76 29.01 20.53
N ALA A 108 1.52 29.40 20.81
CA ALA A 108 0.32 28.57 20.70
C ALA A 108 -0.03 28.09 19.27
N ASN A 109 0.56 28.66 18.21
CA ASN A 109 0.24 28.31 16.83
C ASN A 109 1.28 27.40 16.13
N ARG A 110 2.21 26.79 16.90
CA ARG A 110 3.29 25.94 16.35
C ARG A 110 2.92 24.46 16.48
N GLY A 111 3.15 23.69 15.42
CA GLY A 111 3.06 22.24 15.48
C GLY A 111 4.24 21.63 16.24
N ILE A 112 4.12 20.36 16.63
CA ILE A 112 5.21 19.61 17.25
C ILE A 112 5.52 18.40 16.38
N ALA A 113 6.74 18.38 15.83
CA ALA A 113 7.24 17.24 15.08
C ALA A 113 7.87 16.22 16.03
N TYR A 114 7.64 14.94 15.76
CA TYR A 114 8.25 13.83 16.48
C TYR A 114 8.90 12.87 15.48
N CYS A 115 9.94 12.18 15.93
CA CYS A 115 10.52 11.06 15.21
C CYS A 115 10.59 9.85 16.14
N GLY A 116 10.15 8.69 15.68
CA GLY A 116 10.10 7.51 16.52
C GLY A 116 9.72 6.23 15.79
N PRO A 117 9.79 5.08 16.49
CA PRO A 117 9.38 3.80 15.94
C PRO A 117 7.88 3.77 15.69
N MET A 118 7.49 3.19 14.57
CA MET A 118 6.10 2.97 14.19
C MET A 118 5.94 1.62 13.49
N ARG A 119 4.72 1.10 13.52
CA ARG A 119 4.30 -0.07 12.77
C ARG A 119 3.32 0.37 11.70
N VAL A 120 3.66 0.09 10.45
CA VAL A 120 2.77 0.27 9.30
C VAL A 120 2.17 -1.09 8.96
N THR A 121 0.84 -1.17 8.91
CA THR A 121 0.11 -2.40 8.60
C THR A 121 -0.80 -2.15 7.41
N LYS A 122 -0.51 -2.82 6.29
CA LYS A 122 -1.35 -2.78 5.09
C LYS A 122 -2.14 -4.07 4.98
N THR A 123 -3.45 -3.96 4.79
CA THR A 123 -4.36 -5.10 4.67
C THR A 123 -5.16 -4.98 3.38
N VAL A 124 -5.02 -5.95 2.49
CA VAL A 124 -5.83 -6.08 1.27
C VAL A 124 -7.11 -6.83 1.63
N TYR A 125 -8.25 -6.27 1.26
CA TYR A 125 -9.57 -6.84 1.55
C TYR A 125 -10.39 -7.14 0.30
N GLY A 126 -9.87 -6.80 -0.89
CA GLY A 126 -10.51 -7.07 -2.16
C GLY A 126 -9.74 -6.43 -3.31
N TYR A 127 -10.40 -6.29 -4.44
CA TYR A 127 -9.87 -5.59 -5.61
C TYR A 127 -11.01 -4.98 -6.44
N ARG A 128 -10.64 -4.09 -7.37
CA ARG A 128 -11.55 -3.60 -8.39
C ARG A 128 -11.09 -4.03 -9.77
N THR A 129 -12.03 -4.35 -10.65
CA THR A 129 -11.74 -4.53 -12.08
C THR A 129 -12.05 -3.24 -12.81
N CYS A 130 -11.15 -2.83 -13.68
CA CYS A 130 -11.26 -1.59 -14.44
C CYS A 130 -11.07 -1.90 -15.93
N ASN A 131 -11.94 -1.37 -16.78
CA ASN A 131 -11.81 -1.55 -18.22
C ASN A 131 -10.44 -1.03 -18.69
N ARG A 132 -9.72 -1.83 -19.48
CA ARG A 132 -8.34 -1.50 -19.87
C ARG A 132 -8.22 -0.24 -20.72
N LEU A 133 -9.23 0.08 -21.53
CA LEU A 133 -9.19 1.22 -22.45
C LEU A 133 -9.79 2.48 -21.83
N SER A 134 -10.97 2.36 -21.22
CA SER A 134 -11.68 3.53 -20.67
C SER A 134 -11.30 3.87 -19.23
N GLY A 135 -10.68 2.93 -18.51
CA GLY A 135 -10.43 3.06 -17.07
C GLY A 135 -11.70 3.01 -16.21
N ALA A 136 -12.86 2.77 -16.80
CA ALA A 136 -14.13 2.71 -16.07
C ALA A 136 -14.14 1.52 -15.10
N LEU A 137 -14.58 1.77 -13.86
CA LEU A 137 -14.85 0.71 -12.89
C LEU A 137 -15.88 -0.26 -13.46
N MET A 138 -15.54 -1.54 -13.49
CA MET A 138 -16.44 -2.61 -13.93
C MET A 138 -17.04 -3.33 -12.74
N GLU A 139 -16.21 -3.72 -11.77
CA GLU A 139 -16.66 -4.50 -10.61
C GLU A 139 -15.82 -4.20 -9.36
N LEU A 140 -16.46 -4.35 -8.20
CA LEU A 140 -15.81 -4.41 -6.90
C LEU A 140 -15.90 -5.85 -6.40
N CYS A 141 -14.76 -6.49 -6.22
CA CYS A 141 -14.65 -7.85 -5.73
C CYS A 141 -14.08 -7.81 -4.31
N ASP A 142 -14.64 -8.65 -3.44
CA ASP A 142 -14.05 -8.91 -2.12
C ASP A 142 -13.05 -10.05 -2.23
N ALA A 143 -12.04 -10.05 -1.36
CA ALA A 143 -11.05 -11.11 -1.36
C ALA A 143 -11.72 -12.43 -0.96
N HIS A 144 -11.59 -13.45 -1.83
CA HIS A 144 -12.14 -14.78 -1.56
C HIS A 144 -11.61 -15.37 -0.24
N ARG A 145 -10.33 -15.11 0.05
CA ARG A 145 -9.68 -15.43 1.32
C ARG A 145 -8.97 -14.19 1.86
N PRO A 146 -9.01 -13.92 3.18
CA PRO A 146 -8.22 -12.85 3.76
C PRO A 146 -6.72 -13.12 3.57
N LEU A 147 -6.03 -12.16 2.96
CA LEU A 147 -4.58 -12.18 2.86
C LEU A 147 -3.94 -11.77 4.18
N PRO A 148 -2.77 -12.33 4.55
CA PRO A 148 -2.06 -11.89 5.74
C PRO A 148 -1.71 -10.40 5.62
N PRO A 149 -1.82 -9.63 6.71
CA PRO A 149 -1.46 -8.23 6.68
C PRO A 149 0.05 -8.06 6.46
N LEU A 150 0.42 -7.12 5.60
CA LEU A 150 1.81 -6.72 5.44
C LEU A 150 2.18 -5.76 6.59
N VAL A 151 3.06 -6.23 7.48
CA VAL A 151 3.53 -5.47 8.64
C VAL A 151 4.97 -5.02 8.40
N LEU A 152 5.19 -3.70 8.44
CA LEU A 152 6.50 -3.07 8.39
C LEU A 152 6.75 -2.31 9.69
N GLU A 153 7.73 -2.76 10.47
CA GLU A 153 8.27 -1.99 11.59
C GLU A 153 9.37 -1.07 11.08
N THR A 154 9.19 0.23 11.28
CA THR A 154 10.07 1.26 10.75
C THR A 154 10.14 2.45 11.71
N ARG A 155 10.88 3.49 11.31
CA ARG A 155 10.83 4.80 11.96
C ARG A 155 10.21 5.80 10.99
N GLY A 156 9.45 6.74 11.52
CA GLY A 156 8.89 7.82 10.72
C GLY A 156 8.78 9.10 11.53
N ILE A 157 8.35 10.14 10.82
CA ILE A 157 8.14 11.49 11.36
C ILE A 157 6.64 11.78 11.27
N TRP A 158 6.09 12.41 12.30
CA TRP A 158 4.72 12.91 12.30
C TRP A 158 4.68 14.26 13.00
N VAL A 159 3.68 15.07 12.65
CA VAL A 159 3.50 16.41 13.21
C VAL A 159 2.13 16.47 13.88
N ASP A 160 2.11 16.77 15.17
CA ASP A 160 0.90 17.14 15.87
C ASP A 160 0.61 18.61 15.57
N LEU A 161 -0.55 18.88 14.95
CA LEU A 161 -0.99 20.24 14.63
C LEU A 161 -1.81 20.83 15.79
N PRO A 162 -1.65 22.13 16.12
CA PRO A 162 -2.47 22.80 17.12
C PRO A 162 -3.95 22.76 16.79
N CYS A 163 -4.81 22.71 17.81
CA CYS A 163 -6.26 22.74 17.60
C CYS A 163 -6.72 24.03 16.91
N CYS A 164 -6.13 25.18 17.24
CA CYS A 164 -6.47 26.47 16.63
C CYS A 164 -6.25 26.47 15.11
N LEU A 165 -5.16 25.85 14.62
CA LEU A 165 -4.91 25.72 13.19
C LEU A 165 -5.93 24.80 12.51
N ARG A 166 -6.32 23.70 13.18
CA ARG A 166 -7.38 22.80 12.68
C ARG A 166 -8.71 23.54 12.55
N ASP A 167 -9.08 24.31 13.56
CA ASP A 167 -10.34 25.04 13.63
C ASP A 167 -10.37 26.20 12.62
N GLU A 168 -9.26 26.89 12.43
CA GLU A 168 -9.11 27.93 11.41
C GLU A 168 -9.35 27.37 10.01
N VAL A 169 -8.67 26.26 9.66
CA VAL A 169 -8.86 25.59 8.36
C VAL A 169 -10.30 25.06 8.21
N ALA A 170 -10.88 24.52 9.28
CA ALA A 170 -12.27 24.06 9.28
C ALA A 170 -13.27 25.22 9.08
N SER A 171 -13.01 26.40 9.64
CA SER A 171 -13.88 27.57 9.49
C SER A 171 -13.93 28.11 8.05
N GLN A 172 -12.85 27.93 7.29
CA GLN A 172 -12.75 28.38 5.89
C GLN A 172 -13.34 27.35 4.91
N SER A 173 -13.41 26.06 5.29
CA SER A 173 -13.75 24.95 4.39
C SER A 173 -14.83 23.98 4.90
N GLY A 174 -15.45 24.24 6.06
CA GLY A 174 -16.47 23.40 6.71
C GLY A 174 -15.92 22.15 7.44
N SER A 175 -14.75 21.65 7.05
CA SER A 175 -13.96 20.58 7.69
C SER A 175 -12.49 20.79 7.31
N PRO A 176 -11.48 20.41 8.13
CA PRO A 176 -10.09 20.41 7.67
C PRO A 176 -10.02 19.52 6.43
N PRO A 177 -9.76 20.06 5.22
CA PRO A 177 -9.93 19.29 4.01
C PRO A 177 -8.81 18.26 3.94
N PRO A 178 -9.11 17.01 3.55
CA PRO A 178 -8.08 16.02 3.23
C PRO A 178 -7.03 16.56 2.26
N GLY A 179 -7.40 17.52 1.39
CA GLY A 179 -6.47 18.20 0.49
C GLY A 179 -5.42 19.09 1.18
N ALA A 180 -5.72 19.74 2.32
CA ALA A 180 -4.72 20.53 3.03
C ALA A 180 -3.67 19.64 3.72
N LEU A 181 -4.10 18.48 4.24
CA LEU A 181 -3.18 17.46 4.74
C LEU A 181 -2.33 16.89 3.61
N HIS A 182 -2.92 16.59 2.46
CA HIS A 182 -2.17 16.08 1.32
C HIS A 182 -1.17 17.09 0.74
N ALA A 183 -1.47 18.39 0.79
CA ALA A 183 -0.53 19.43 0.36
C ALA A 183 0.67 19.62 1.32
N LEU A 184 0.57 19.09 2.54
CA LEU A 184 1.63 19.18 3.57
C LEU A 184 2.61 17.98 3.51
N GLU A 185 2.18 16.86 2.91
CA GLU A 185 3.00 15.66 2.66
C GLU A 185 4.09 15.91 1.60
#